data_AF-A0A8A6KIJ4-F1
#
_entry.id   AF-A0A8A6KIJ4-F1
#
_cell.length_a   1.000
_cell.length_b   1.000
_cell.length_c   1.000
_cell.angle_alpha   90.00
_cell.angle_beta   90.00
_cell.angle_gamma   90.00
#
_symmetry.space_group_name_H-M   'P 1'
#
loop_
_entity.id
_entity.type
_entity.pdbx_description
1 polymer ?
#
loop_
_entity_poly.entity_id
_entity_poly.type
_entity_poly.pdbx_seq_one_letter_code
_entity_poly.pdbx_strand_id
1 'polypeptide(L)' 'MNNFWNNIFRYPRFFISSFIGLILVILNPFRKIFKVTKLRSLLFLFILLLFISLYNIIKNMLGF' A
#
# COMPACT_ATOMS: atom_id res chain seq x y z
N MET A 1 -0.64 20.05 -34.35
CA MET A 1 -1.44 19.13 -33.51
C MET A 1 -0.64 18.39 -32.43
N ASN A 2 0.68 18.18 -32.57
CA ASN A 2 1.50 17.51 -31.54
C ASN A 2 1.52 18.21 -30.17
N ASN A 3 1.41 19.55 -30.14
CA ASN A 3 1.45 20.31 -28.89
C ASN A 3 0.22 20.07 -28.00
N PHE A 4 -0.94 19.77 -28.59
CA PHE A 4 -2.18 19.51 -27.84
C PHE A 4 -2.07 18.19 -27.06
N TRP A 5 -1.70 17.12 -27.75
CA TRP A 5 -1.49 15.81 -27.14
C TRP A 5 -0.34 15.84 -26.12
N ASN A 6 0.76 16.54 -26.40
CA ASN A 6 1.86 16.70 -25.44
C ASN A 6 1.42 17.37 -24.13
N ASN A 7 0.55 18.38 -24.21
CA ASN A 7 0.02 19.04 -23.02
C ASN A 7 -0.92 18.13 -22.22
N ILE A 8 -1.78 17.36 -22.90
CA ILE A 8 -2.70 16.42 -22.25
C ILE A 8 -1.93 15.30 -21.53
N PHE A 9 -0.93 14.70 -22.18
CA PHE A 9 -0.15 13.62 -21.56
C PHE A 9 0.81 14.09 -20.45
N ARG A 10 1.08 15.40 -20.35
CA ARG A 10 1.94 15.98 -19.31
C ARG A 10 1.34 15.83 -17.91
N TYR A 11 0.04 16.04 -17.76
CA TYR A 11 -0.64 15.99 -16.46
C TYR A 11 -0.71 14.58 -15.86
N PRO A 12 -1.14 13.54 -16.60
CA PRO A 12 -1.08 12.17 -16.11
C PRO A 12 0.34 11.74 -15.74
N ARG A 13 1.34 12.10 -16.55
CA ARG A 13 2.74 11.77 -16.27
C ARG A 13 3.24 12.41 -14.98
N PHE A 14 2.91 13.68 -14.76
CA PHE A 14 3.24 14.39 -13.52
C PHE A 14 2.52 13.77 -12.31
N PHE A 15 1.23 13.47 -12.46
CA PHE A 15 0.45 12.84 -11.41
C PHE A 15 1.03 11.48 -11.00
N ILE A 16 1.31 10.60 -11.97
CA ILE A 16 1.89 9.28 -11.71
C ILE A 16 3.25 9.42 -11.02
N SER A 17 4.12 10.32 -11.52
CA SER A 17 5.45 10.53 -10.93
C SER A 17 5.39 11.04 -9.49
N SER A 18 4.57 12.06 -9.22
CA SER A 18 4.40 12.62 -7.88
C SER A 18 3.72 11.63 -6.93
N PHE A 19 2.71 10.90 -7.41
CA PHE A 19 2.01 9.88 -6.63
C PHE A 19 2.92 8.71 -6.26
N ILE A 20 3.74 8.20 -7.19
CA ILE A 20 4.74 7.17 -6.89
C ILE A 20 5.76 7.69 -5.87
N GLY A 21 6.26 8.92 -6.04
CA GLY A 21 7.17 9.54 -5.08
C GLY A 21 6.58 9.63 -3.68
N LEU A 22 5.30 10.01 -3.59
CA LEU A 22 4.55 10.10 -2.34
C LEU A 22 4.39 8.72 -1.68
N ILE A 23 4.00 7.70 -2.47
CA ILE A 23 3.95 6.30 -2.00
C ILE A 23 5.29 5.87 -1.42
N LEU A 24 6.41 6.14 -2.12
CA LEU A 24 7.74 5.76 -1.65
C LEU A 24 8.14 6.45 -0.34
N VAL A 25 7.79 7.73 -0.17
CA VAL A 25 8.04 8.47 1.09
C VAL A 25 7.23 7.88 2.24
N ILE A 26 5.95 7.56 2.02
CA ILE A 26 5.10 6.89 3.01
C ILE A 26 5.63 5.49 3.34
N LEU A 27 6.16 4.76 2.35
CA LEU A 27 6.71 3.42 2.54
C LEU A 27 8.11 3.41 3.19
N ASN A 28 8.87 4.49 3.12
CA ASN A 28 10.22 4.58 3.69
C ASN A 28 10.34 4.19 5.18
N PRO A 29 9.47 4.66 6.11
CA PRO A 29 9.54 4.26 7.52
C PRO A 29 9.33 2.74 7.71
N PHE A 30 8.54 2.09 6.85
CA PHE A 30 8.33 0.63 6.94
C PHE A 30 9.63 -0.14 6.73
N ARG A 31 10.55 0.36 5.88
CA ARG A 31 11.88 -0.26 5.68
C ARG A 31 12.69 -0.33 6.97
N LYS A 32 12.54 0.63 7.89
CA LYS A 32 13.21 0.60 9.21
C LYS A 32 12.57 -0.42 10.14
N ILE A 33 11.24 -0.56 10.11
CA ILE A 33 10.49 -1.51 10.93
C ILE A 33 10.87 -2.96 10.58
N PHE A 34 11.07 -3.28 9.30
CA PHE A 34 11.51 -4.61 8.86
C PHE A 34 12.94 -5.01 9.27
N LYS A 35 13.81 -4.04 9.58
CA LYS A 35 15.19 -4.32 10.04
C LYS A 35 15.26 -4.66 11.53
N VAL A 36 14.28 -4.24 12.32
CA VAL A 36 14.23 -4.54 13.75
C VAL A 36 13.58 -5.90 13.94
N THR A 37 14.38 -6.92 14.28
CA THR A 37 13.93 -8.31 14.46
C THR A 37 12.75 -8.45 15.43
N LYS A 38 12.70 -7.62 16.49
CA LYS A 38 11.60 -7.60 17.47
C LYS A 38 10.28 -7.02 16.92
N LEU A 39 10.35 -6.03 16.02
CA LEU A 39 9.14 -5.46 15.39
C LEU A 39 8.66 -6.31 14.22
N ARG A 40 9.55 -7.07 13.58
CA ARG A 40 9.19 -8.00 12.50
C ARG A 40 8.24 -9.10 12.97
N SER A 41 8.47 -9.68 14.15
CA SER A 41 7.54 -10.67 14.71
C SER A 41 6.19 -10.07 15.07
N LEU A 42 6.16 -8.83 15.56
CA LEU A 42 4.93 -8.09 15.85
C LEU A 42 4.13 -7.80 14.58
N LEU A 43 4.79 -7.37 13.50
CA LEU A 43 4.18 -7.20 12.18
C LEU A 43 3.58 -8.50 11.65
N PHE A 44 4.31 -9.60 11.76
CA PHE A 44 3.83 -10.92 11.32
C PHE A 44 2.60 -11.37 12.11
N LEU A 45 2.62 -11.21 13.44
CA LEU A 45 1.49 -11.50 14.31
C LEU A 45 0.26 -10.64 13.95
N PHE A 46 0.46 -9.34 13.71
CA PHE A 46 -0.59 -8.42 13.32
C PHE A 46 -1.26 -8.84 12.00
N ILE A 47 -0.47 -9.16 10.98
CA ILE A 47 -0.97 -9.63 9.68
C ILE A 47 -1.77 -10.93 9.83
N LEU A 48 -1.26 -11.87 10.63
CA LEU A 48 -1.92 -13.16 10.86
C LEU A 48 -3.27 -12.97 11.58
N LEU A 49 -3.33 -12.11 12.61
CA LEU A 49 -4.58 -11.73 13.27
C LEU A 49 -5.57 -11.05 12.31
N LEU A 50 -5.07 -10.21 11.39
CA LEU A 50 -5.89 -9.54 10.39
C LEU A 50 -6.57 -10.57 9.48
N PHE A 51 -5.83 -11.56 8.97
CA PHE A 51 -6.40 -12.64 8.15
C PHE A 51 -7.39 -13.51 8.93
N ILE A 52 -7.11 -13.86 10.19
CA ILE A 52 -8.06 -14.59 11.03
C ILE A 52 -9.35 -13.77 11.22
N SER A 53 -9.22 -12.47 11.48
CA SER A 53 -10.38 -11.58 11.66
C SER A 53 -11.22 -11.51 10.39
N LEU A 54 -10.60 -11.38 9.22
CA LEU A 54 -11.28 -11.36 7.94
C LEU A 54 -11.96 -12.69 7.64
N TYR A 55 -11.29 -13.81 7.92
CA TYR A 55 -11.89 -15.14 7.80
C TYR A 55 -13.14 -15.26 8.67
N ASN A 56 -13.08 -14.84 9.94
CA ASN A 56 -14.22 -14.89 10.85
C ASN A 56 -15.36 -13.97 10.39
N ILE A 57 -15.05 -12.77 9.88
CA ILE A 57 -16.06 -11.86 9.32
C ILE A 57 -16.76 -12.51 8.14
N ILE A 58 -16.00 -13.06 7.18
CA ILE A 58 -16.56 -13.73 6.00
C ILE A 58 -17.40 -14.94 6.43
N LYS A 59 -16.91 -15.74 7.37
CA LYS A 59 -17.63 -16.88 7.93
C LYS A 59 -18.97 -16.46 8.55
N ASN A 60 -18.96 -15.41 9.37
CA ASN A 60 -20.17 -14.84 9.98
C ASN A 60 -21.14 -14.28 8.93
N MET A 61 -20.64 -13.67 7.85
CA MET A 61 -21.47 -13.18 6.74
C MET A 61 -22.14 -14.31 5.95
N LEU A 62 -21.51 -15.49 5.90
CA LEU A 62 -22.04 -16.68 5.23
C LEU A 62 -22.96 -17.52 6.14
N GLY A 63 -23.14 -17.13 7.40
CA GLY A 63 -24.04 -17.81 8.35
C GLY A 63 -23.53 -19.14 8.89
N PHE A 64 -22.21 -19.37 8.89
CA PHE A 64 -21.54 -20.55 9.45
C PHE A 64 -20.85 -20.29 10.79
#